data_AF-A0A8J3IDR4-F1
#
_entry.id   AF-A0A8J3IDR4-F1
#
_cell.length_a   1.000
_cell.length_b   1.000
_cell.length_c   1.000
_cell.angle_alpha   90.00
_cell.angle_beta   90.00
_cell.angle_gamma   90.00
#
_symmetry.space_group_name_H-M   'P 1'
#
loop_
_entity.id
_entity.type
_entity.pdbx_description
1 polymer ?
#
loop_
_entity_poly.entity_id
_entity_poly.type
_entity_poly.pdbx_seq_one_letter_code
_entity_poly.pdbx_strand_id
1 'polypeptide(L)'
;MSQQTAQPSTPQSAAAKLFDLRVLIGGLFTFYGVVLIIAGIFASAAEIQKASGININLWMGIGMLIIGLLFLLWWRLNPMRPPVPPAHDVEPNTQ
;
A
#
# COMPACT_ATOMS: atom_id res chain seq x y z
N MET A 1 -38.94 -10.57 25.65
CA MET A 1 -38.23 -11.42 24.69
C MET A 1 -37.33 -10.52 23.85
N SER A 2 -36.06 -10.46 24.21
CA SER A 2 -35.05 -9.55 23.64
C SER A 2 -34.51 -10.09 22.32
N GLN A 3 -35.11 -9.66 21.22
CA GLN A 3 -34.54 -9.87 19.89
C GLN A 3 -33.49 -8.78 19.67
N GLN A 4 -32.28 -9.00 20.22
CA GLN A 4 -31.09 -8.23 19.88
C GLN A 4 -30.88 -8.38 18.38
N THR A 5 -31.25 -7.33 17.64
CA THR A 5 -31.06 -7.19 16.20
C THR A 5 -29.61 -7.48 15.84
N ALA A 6 -29.39 -8.46 14.96
CA ALA A 6 -28.12 -8.62 14.27
C ALA A 6 -27.86 -7.35 13.47
N GLN A 7 -27.03 -6.45 14.01
CA GLN A 7 -26.51 -5.31 13.26
C GLN A 7 -25.71 -5.87 12.08
N PRO A 8 -26.08 -5.58 10.82
CA PRO A 8 -25.24 -5.97 9.70
C PRO A 8 -23.93 -5.20 9.86
N SER A 9 -22.84 -5.93 10.05
CA SER A 9 -21.49 -5.38 10.10
C SER A 9 -21.27 -4.58 8.83
N THR A 10 -21.30 -3.25 8.92
CA THR A 10 -21.01 -2.36 7.79
C THR A 10 -19.70 -2.84 7.18
N PRO A 11 -19.64 -3.18 5.87
CA PRO A 11 -18.41 -3.66 5.28
C PRO A 11 -17.37 -2.56 5.47
N GLN A 12 -16.36 -2.84 6.30
CA GLN A 12 -15.23 -1.95 6.54
C GLN A 12 -14.74 -1.45 5.18
N SER A 13 -14.94 -0.16 4.91
CA SER A 13 -14.98 0.42 3.57
C SER A 13 -13.81 -0.07 2.72
N ALA A 14 -14.11 -0.76 1.62
CA ALA A 14 -13.09 -1.25 0.68
C ALA A 14 -12.12 -0.13 0.25
N ALA A 15 -12.59 1.13 0.21
CA ALA A 15 -11.78 2.29 -0.09
C ALA A 15 -10.66 2.56 0.95
N ALA A 16 -10.92 2.37 2.25
CA ALA A 16 -9.89 2.48 3.28
C ALA A 16 -8.83 1.39 3.12
N LYS A 17 -9.25 0.17 2.76
CA LYS A 17 -8.35 -0.96 2.47
C LYS A 17 -7.50 -0.73 1.22
N LEU A 18 -8.06 -0.11 0.18
CA LEU A 18 -7.33 0.28 -1.04
C LEU A 18 -6.32 1.40 -0.80
N PHE A 19 -6.63 2.35 0.08
CA PHE A 19 -5.67 3.36 0.52
C PHE A 19 -4.50 2.72 1.27
N ASP A 20 -4.79 1.81 2.19
CA ASP A 20 -3.78 1.06 2.94
C ASP A 20 -2.91 0.20 2.00
N LEU A 21 -3.51 -0.37 0.96
CA LEU A 21 -2.81 -1.21 0.00
C LEU A 21 -1.70 -0.47 -0.75
N ARG A 22 -1.89 0.82 -1.08
CA ARG A 22 -0.86 1.63 -1.74
C ARG A 22 0.38 1.82 -0.87
N VAL A 23 0.17 2.03 0.43
CA VAL A 23 1.26 2.19 1.40
C VAL A 23 1.94 0.85 1.64
N LEU A 24 1.16 -0.22 1.82
CA LEU A 24 1.68 -1.57 2.01
C LEU A 24 2.55 -2.00 0.83
N ILE A 25 2.01 -1.92 -0.40
CA ILE A 25 2.74 -2.31 -1.62
C ILE A 25 3.93 -1.37 -1.83
N GLY A 26 3.73 -0.04 -1.72
CA GLY A 26 4.79 0.94 -1.93
C GLY A 26 5.96 0.77 -0.95
N GLY A 27 5.65 0.55 0.34
CA GLY A 27 6.65 0.27 1.37
C GLY A 27 7.38 -1.04 1.13
N LEU A 28 6.66 -2.10 0.74
CA LEU A 28 7.25 -3.41 0.45
C LEU A 28 8.22 -3.35 -0.74
N PHE A 29 7.80 -2.74 -1.85
CA PHE A 29 8.67 -2.53 -3.03
C PHE A 29 9.88 -1.66 -2.71
N THR A 30 9.70 -0.61 -1.92
CA THR A 30 10.81 0.26 -1.49
C THR A 30 11.82 -0.53 -0.66
N PHE A 31 11.36 -1.30 0.34
CA PHE A 31 12.22 -2.11 1.20
C PHE A 31 12.99 -3.17 0.40
N TYR A 32 12.30 -3.99 -0.39
CA TYR A 32 12.97 -5.01 -1.22
C TYR A 32 13.88 -4.37 -2.28
N GLY A 33 13.50 -3.24 -2.86
CA GLY A 33 14.33 -2.50 -3.80
C GLY A 33 15.66 -2.08 -3.18
N VAL A 34 15.65 -1.55 -1.96
CA VAL A 34 16.87 -1.21 -1.20
C VAL A 34 17.73 -2.46 -0.95
N VAL A 35 17.12 -3.56 -0.49
CA VAL A 35 17.83 -4.82 -0.25
C VAL A 35 18.51 -5.33 -1.53
N LEU A 36 17.80 -5.30 -2.66
CA LEU A 36 18.34 -5.75 -3.95
C LEU A 36 19.43 -4.83 -4.51
N ILE A 37 19.33 -3.51 -4.30
CA ILE A 37 20.39 -2.57 -4.67
C ILE A 37 21.66 -2.87 -3.86
N ILE A 38 21.54 -3.07 -2.54
CA ILE A 38 22.66 -3.47 -1.68
C ILE A 38 23.26 -4.79 -2.17
N ALA A 39 22.44 -5.82 -2.39
CA ALA A 39 22.90 -7.11 -2.90
C ALA A 39 23.57 -6.98 -4.28
N GLY A 40 23.08 -6.08 -5.13
CA GLY A 40 23.69 -5.75 -6.41
C GLY A 40 25.07 -5.09 -6.26
N ILE A 41 25.21 -4.08 -5.40
CA ILE A 41 26.50 -3.40 -5.16
C ILE A 41 27.56 -4.38 -4.65
N PHE A 42 27.18 -5.34 -3.82
CA PHE A 42 28.08 -6.36 -3.27
C PHE A 42 28.15 -7.66 -4.08
N ALA A 43 27.57 -7.71 -5.28
CA ALA A 43 27.57 -8.91 -6.11
C ALA A 43 28.98 -9.28 -6.60
N SER A 44 29.31 -10.57 -6.52
CA SER A 44 30.59 -11.08 -7.00
C SER A 44 30.65 -11.16 -8.53
N ALA A 45 31.86 -11.13 -9.10
CA ALA A 45 32.07 -11.29 -10.53
C ALA A 45 31.52 -12.62 -11.08
N ALA A 46 31.54 -13.69 -10.26
CA ALA A 46 30.98 -14.99 -10.62
C ALA A 46 29.44 -14.96 -10.75
N GLU A 47 28.76 -14.18 -9.91
CA GLU A 47 27.31 -13.99 -9.99
C GLU A 47 26.92 -13.14 -11.20
N ILE A 48 27.68 -12.09 -11.49
CA ILE A 48 27.46 -11.22 -12.65
C ILE A 48 27.68 -11.99 -13.97
N GLN A 49 28.69 -12.87 -14.04
CA GLN A 49 28.95 -13.69 -15.23
C GLN A 49 27.83 -14.71 -15.52
N LYS A 50 27.19 -15.28 -14.49
CA LYS A 50 26.02 -16.16 -14.66
C LYS A 50 24.84 -15.43 -15.32
N ALA A 51 24.75 -14.11 -15.14
CA ALA A 51 23.73 -13.26 -15.74
C ALA A 51 24.25 -12.48 -16.97
N SER A 52 25.12 -13.10 -17.77
CA SER A 52 25.66 -12.51 -19.01
C SER A 52 26.35 -11.16 -18.83
N GLY A 53 26.96 -10.93 -17.66
CA GLY A 53 27.64 -9.67 -17.36
C GLY A 53 26.74 -8.58 -16.78
N ILE A 54 25.45 -8.85 -16.59
CA ILE A 54 24.48 -7.86 -16.09
C ILE A 54 24.19 -8.13 -14.61
N ASN A 55 24.24 -7.07 -13.80
CA ASN A 55 23.84 -7.14 -12.41
C ASN A 55 22.31 -7.09 -12.28
N ILE A 56 21.67 -8.25 -12.31
CA ILE A 56 20.21 -8.35 -12.31
C ILE A 56 19.60 -7.84 -11.00
N ASN A 57 20.25 -8.07 -9.86
CA ASN A 57 19.80 -7.59 -8.55
C ASN A 57 19.75 -6.06 -8.53
N LEU A 58 20.77 -5.39 -9.07
CA LEU A 58 20.82 -3.93 -9.12
C LEU A 58 19.70 -3.36 -10.00
N TRP A 59 19.51 -3.89 -11.22
CA TRP A 59 18.46 -3.42 -12.12
C TRP A 59 17.05 -3.65 -11.57
N MET A 60 16.80 -4.84 -11.01
CA MET A 60 15.51 -5.16 -10.39
C MET A 60 15.28 -4.29 -9.15
N GLY A 61 16.31 -4.10 -8.33
CA GLY A 61 16.24 -3.24 -7.14
C GLY A 61 15.92 -1.78 -7.49
N ILE A 62 16.56 -1.22 -8.52
CA ILE A 62 16.25 0.12 -9.02
C ILE A 62 14.81 0.22 -9.53
N GLY A 63 14.37 -0.75 -10.34
CA GLY A 63 12.99 -0.79 -10.84
C GLY A 63 11.97 -0.85 -9.70
N MET A 64 12.19 -1.73 -8.72
CA MET A 64 11.33 -1.86 -7.54
C MET A 64 11.32 -0.58 -6.71
N LEU A 65 12.47 0.06 -6.52
CA LEU A 65 12.58 1.30 -5.76
C LEU A 65 11.80 2.43 -6.42
N ILE A 66 11.93 2.60 -7.74
CA ILE A 66 11.17 3.61 -8.49
C ILE A 66 9.67 3.39 -8.34
N ILE A 67 9.19 2.15 -8.55
CA ILE A 67 7.75 1.83 -8.42
C ILE A 67 7.26 2.06 -6.99
N GLY A 68 8.03 1.64 -5.98
CA GLY A 68 7.70 1.84 -4.58
C GLY A 68 7.55 3.31 -4.22
N LEU A 69 8.52 4.15 -4.61
CA LEU A 69 8.48 5.59 -4.39
C LEU A 69 7.33 6.27 -5.13
N LEU A 70 7.02 5.83 -6.36
CA LEU A 70 5.86 6.34 -7.09
C LEU A 70 4.54 6.06 -6.36
N PHE A 71 4.38 4.86 -5.79
CA PHE A 71 3.20 4.51 -5.00
C PHE A 71 3.08 5.34 -3.73
N LEU A 72 4.19 5.54 -3.01
CA LEU A 72 4.22 6.36 -1.79
C LEU A 72 3.97 7.84 -2.11
N LEU A 73 4.53 8.35 -3.21
CA LEU A 73 4.29 9.72 -3.67
C LEU A 73 2.83 9.90 -4.09
N TRP A 74 2.25 8.96 -4.83
CA TRP A 74 0.85 9.02 -5.23
C TRP A 74 -0.11 8.94 -4.03
N TRP A 75 0.20 8.11 -3.04
CA TRP A 75 -0.50 8.07 -1.75
C TRP A 75 -0.46 9.43 -1.06
N ARG A 76 0.73 10.05 -1.00
CA ARG A 76 0.93 11.36 -0.36
C ARG A 76 0.19 12.50 -1.05
N LEU A 77 0.03 12.43 -2.37
CA LEU A 77 -0.62 13.44 -3.20
C LEU A 77 -2.15 13.26 -3.30
N ASN A 78 -2.67 12.04 -3.12
CA ASN A 78 -4.10 11.73 -3.19
C ASN A 78 -4.65 11.14 -1.87
N PRO A 79 -4.89 11.98 -0.85
CA PRO A 79 -5.49 11.53 0.42
C PRO A 79 -6.95 11.09 0.25
N MET A 80 -7.32 9.92 0.80
CA MET A 80 -8.71 9.47 0.82
C MET A 80 -9.53 10.32 1.80
N ARG A 81 -10.68 10.82 1.35
CA ARG A 81 -11.64 11.54 2.21
C ARG A 81 -12.46 10.52 3.01
N PRO A 82 -12.56 10.65 4.35
CA PRO A 82 -13.46 9.83 5.14
C PRO A 82 -14.91 9.98 4.66
N PRO A 83 -15.72 8.91 4.68
CA PRO A 83 -17.16 9.02 4.47
C PRO A 83 -17.75 9.98 5.50
N VAL A 84 -18.52 10.98 5.06
CA VAL A 84 -19.27 11.85 5.97
C VAL A 84 -20.36 10.99 6.61
N PRO A 85 -20.46 10.93 7.96
CA PRO A 85 -21.54 10.21 8.62
C PRO A 85 -22.89 10.72 8.11
N PRO A 86 -23.87 9.85 7.82
CA PRO A 86 -25.21 10.29 7.49
C PRO A 86 -25.70 11.17 8.65
N ALA A 87 -26.18 12.37 8.32
CA ALA A 87 -26.80 13.23 9.33
C ALA A 87 -27.90 12.40 9.98
N HIS A 88 -27.83 12.19 11.30
CA HIS A 88 -29.00 11.74 12.02
C HIS A 88 -30.04 12.83 11.83
N ASP A 89 -31.09 12.49 11.07
CA ASP A 89 -32.33 13.23 11.05
C ASP A 89 -32.75 13.35 12.50
N VAL A 90 -32.47 14.50 13.11
CA VAL A 90 -33.00 14.83 14.43
C VAL A 90 -34.49 14.97 14.18
N GLU A 91 -35.24 13.88 14.36
CA GLU A 91 -36.70 13.93 14.35
C GLU A 91 -37.09 15.04 15.32
N PRO A 92 -37.72 16.14 14.85
CA PRO A 92 -38.12 17.20 15.75
C PRO A 92 -39.18 16.60 16.66
N ASN A 93 -38.82 16.43 17.93
CA ASN A 93 -39.75 16.10 19.01
C ASN A 93 -40.83 17.18 19.07
N THR A 94 -41.91 16.99 18.32
CA THR A 94 -43.19 17.69 18.53
C THR A 94 -43.89 16.96 19.67
N GLN A 95 -43.58 17.41 20.89
CA GLN A 95 -44.46 17.27 22.05
C GLN A 95 -45.52 18.37 22.03
#